data_AF-A0A929HWA4-F1
#
_entry.id   AF-A0A929HWA4-F1
#
_cell.length_a   1.000
_cell.length_b   1.000
_cell.length_c   1.000
_cell.angle_alpha   90.00
_cell.angle_beta   90.00
_cell.angle_gamma   90.00
#
_symmetry.space_group_name_H-M   'P 1'
#
loop_
_entity.id
_entity.type
_entity.pdbx_description
1 polymer ?
#
loop_
_entity_poly.entity_id
_entity_poly.type
_entity_poly.pdbx_seq_one_letter_code
_entity_poly.pdbx_strand_id
1 'polypeptide(L)'
;MTEQTKHPDDFLFLRITGMVLLVMLLISAWARSYSENVSLPRYCDNPHSTLTHLEKVLHEPRPAGDDSRRPYIIAAKLLFLLPRELEETESAYLARVRRHIEDTCR
;
A
#
# COMPACT_ATOMS: atom_id res chain seq x y z
N MET A 1 6.58 3.92 62.23
CA MET A 1 6.78 4.76 61.03
C MET A 1 8.21 4.55 60.59
N THR A 2 8.44 3.77 59.54
CA THR A 2 9.77 3.64 58.93
C THR A 2 9.61 3.73 57.42
N GLU A 3 10.31 4.74 56.89
CA GLU A 3 10.33 5.19 55.51
C GLU A 3 10.69 4.08 54.52
N GLN A 4 9.93 4.02 53.42
CA GLN A 4 10.31 3.30 52.22
C GLN A 4 11.52 3.98 51.58
N THR A 5 12.70 3.37 51.70
CA THR A 5 13.86 3.70 50.88
C THR A 5 13.61 3.21 49.46
N LYS A 6 13.10 4.08 48.60
CA LYS A 6 12.94 3.84 47.16
C LYS A 6 14.33 3.66 46.54
N HIS A 7 14.66 2.43 46.15
CA HIS A 7 15.97 2.01 45.68
C HIS A 7 16.30 2.74 44.35
N PRO A 8 17.47 3.39 44.20
CA PRO A 8 17.86 4.09 42.96
C PRO A 8 17.87 3.19 41.70
N ASP A 9 17.99 1.89 41.88
CA ASP A 9 18.14 0.89 40.82
C ASP A 9 16.83 0.66 40.05
N ASP A 10 15.70 0.76 40.75
CA ASP A 10 14.36 0.68 40.15
C ASP A 10 14.10 1.84 39.19
N PHE A 11 14.63 3.02 39.52
CA PHE A 11 14.48 4.20 38.67
C PHE A 11 15.33 4.10 37.40
N LEU A 12 16.52 3.49 37.50
CA LEU A 12 17.38 3.24 36.35
C LEU A 12 16.77 2.17 35.43
N PHE A 13 16.26 1.08 36.02
CA PHE A 13 15.57 0.02 35.30
C PHE A 13 14.32 0.55 34.59
N LEU A 14 13.46 1.29 35.30
CA LEU A 14 12.25 1.90 34.73
C LEU A 14 12.59 2.86 33.57
N ARG A 15 13.69 3.61 33.69
CA ARG A 15 14.15 4.54 32.65
C ARG A 15 14.68 3.83 31.42
N ILE A 16 15.44 2.75 31.60
CA ILE A 16 15.96 1.93 30.50
C ILE A 16 14.80 1.22 29.78
N THR A 17 13.93 0.54 30.53
CA THR A 17 12.75 -0.14 29.97
C THR A 17 11.83 0.84 29.25
N GLY A 18 11.60 2.03 29.82
CA GLY A 18 10.84 3.10 29.18
C GLY A 18 11.47 3.59 27.87
N MET A 19 12.80 3.74 27.84
CA MET A 19 13.54 4.10 26.61
C MET A 19 13.41 3.03 25.53
N VAL A 20 13.55 1.76 25.88
CA VAL A 20 13.41 0.64 24.93
C VAL A 20 12.00 0.59 24.36
N LEU A 21 10.97 0.73 25.20
CA LEU A 21 9.57 0.82 24.77
C LEU A 21 9.34 2.01 23.83
N LEU A 22 9.88 3.18 24.15
CA LEU A 22 9.80 4.37 23.30
C LEU A 22 10.42 4.13 21.92
N VAL A 23 11.61 3.53 21.89
CA VAL A 23 12.31 3.21 20.64
C VAL A 23 11.51 2.20 19.81
N MET A 24 10.97 1.15 20.44
CA MET A 24 10.11 0.20 19.73
C MET A 24 8.85 0.87 19.16
N LEU A 25 8.19 1.74 19.91
CA LEU A 25 7.03 2.49 19.43
C LEU A 25 7.38 3.40 18.26
N LEU A 26 8.53 4.08 18.31
CA LEU A 26 9.04 4.90 17.20
C LEU A 26 9.27 4.05 15.95
N ILE A 27 9.92 2.90 16.08
CA ILE A 27 10.16 1.99 14.95
C ILE A 27 8.83 1.48 14.38
N SER A 28 7.87 1.09 15.23
CA SER A 28 6.55 0.63 14.78
C SER A 28 5.77 1.73 14.05
N ALA A 29 5.81 2.97 14.56
CA ALA A 29 5.17 4.11 13.91
C ALA A 29 5.81 4.42 12.55
N TRP A 30 7.13 4.38 12.48
CA TRP A 30 7.88 4.56 11.23
C TRP A 30 7.62 3.45 10.23
N ALA A 31 7.60 2.19 10.67
CA ALA A 31 7.29 1.05 9.82
C ALA A 31 5.89 1.16 9.23
N ARG A 32 4.91 1.64 10.01
CA ARG A 32 3.53 1.85 9.55
C ARG A 32 3.45 2.93 8.47
N SER A 33 4.10 4.07 8.71
CA SER A 33 4.16 5.17 7.73
C SER A 33 4.98 4.80 6.47
N TYR A 34 6.04 4.02 6.62
CA TYR A 34 6.83 3.51 5.50
C TYR A 34 6.04 2.49 4.68
N SER A 35 5.31 1.57 5.32
CA SER A 35 4.39 0.67 4.64
C SER A 35 3.32 1.45 3.90
N GLU A 36 2.69 2.44 4.53
CA GLU A 36 1.69 3.28 3.85
C GLU A 36 2.27 4.00 2.62
N ASN A 37 3.49 4.55 2.66
CA ASN A 37 4.04 5.30 1.53
C ASN A 37 4.74 4.43 0.46
N VAL A 38 5.34 3.30 0.82
CA VAL A 38 6.19 2.49 -0.08
C VAL A 38 5.51 1.19 -0.51
N SER A 39 4.53 0.70 0.25
CA SER A 39 3.74 -0.49 -0.14
C SER A 39 2.46 -0.16 -0.90
N LEU A 40 2.13 1.13 -1.05
CA LEU A 40 1.02 1.55 -1.91
C LEU A 40 1.20 0.92 -3.30
N PRO A 41 0.16 0.25 -3.81
CA PRO A 41 0.23 -0.36 -5.12
C PRO A 41 0.65 0.66 -6.18
N ARG A 42 1.56 0.28 -7.08
CA ARG A 42 2.13 1.20 -8.07
C ARG A 42 1.09 1.85 -9.00
N TYR A 43 -0.13 1.32 -9.06
CA TYR A 43 -1.27 1.93 -9.77
C TYR A 43 -1.88 3.13 -9.03
N CYS A 44 -1.63 3.29 -7.73
CA CYS A 44 -2.07 4.44 -6.93
C CYS A 44 -1.28 5.71 -7.21
N ASP A 45 -0.09 5.61 -7.82
CA ASP A 45 0.72 6.77 -8.22
C ASP A 45 -0.02 7.61 -9.28
N ASN A 46 -0.72 6.95 -10.21
CA ASN A 46 -1.60 7.60 -11.18
C ASN A 46 -2.82 6.71 -11.48
N PRO A 47 -3.90 6.78 -10.68
CA PRO A 47 -5.04 5.87 -10.77
C PRO A 47 -5.83 6.04 -12.07
N HIS A 48 -6.04 7.31 -12.49
CA HIS A 48 -6.78 7.61 -13.72
C HIS A 48 -6.06 7.10 -14.97
N SER A 49 -4.75 7.36 -15.08
CA SER A 49 -3.99 6.90 -16.25
C SER A 49 -3.92 5.38 -16.25
N THR A 50 -3.78 4.72 -15.10
CA THR A 50 -3.72 3.25 -15.04
C THR A 50 -4.99 2.59 -15.59
N LEU A 51 -6.18 3.16 -15.33
CA LEU A 51 -7.43 2.69 -15.94
C LEU A 51 -7.42 2.80 -17.47
N THR A 52 -6.93 3.91 -18.02
CA THR A 52 -6.79 4.08 -19.48
C THR A 52 -5.80 3.08 -20.08
N HIS A 53 -4.69 2.81 -19.41
CA HIS A 53 -3.75 1.78 -19.84
C HIS A 53 -4.37 0.37 -19.76
N LEU A 54 -5.22 0.11 -18.77
CA LEU A 54 -5.93 -1.17 -18.64
C LEU A 54 -6.93 -1.38 -19.77
N GLU A 55 -7.69 -0.35 -20.12
CA GLU A 55 -8.59 -0.38 -21.28
C GLU A 55 -7.82 -0.71 -22.56
N LYS A 56 -6.67 -0.05 -22.80
CA LYS A 56 -5.80 -0.38 -23.93
C LYS A 56 -5.29 -1.83 -23.90
N VAL A 57 -4.92 -2.35 -22.73
CA VAL A 57 -4.46 -3.75 -22.57
C VAL A 57 -5.56 -4.75 -22.93
N LEU A 58 -6.83 -4.41 -22.75
CA LEU A 58 -7.96 -5.27 -23.11
C LEU A 58 -8.23 -5.28 -24.62
N HIS A 59 -8.03 -4.16 -25.31
CA HIS A 59 -8.35 -4.01 -26.75
C HIS A 59 -7.18 -4.28 -27.69
N GLU A 60 -5.96 -3.98 -27.25
CA GLU A 60 -4.79 -3.98 -28.13
C GLU A 60 -3.86 -5.17 -27.85
N PRO A 61 -3.45 -5.93 -28.88
CA PRO A 61 -2.49 -7.02 -28.70
C PRO A 61 -1.08 -6.51 -28.37
N ARG A 62 -0.76 -5.24 -28.68
CA ARG A 62 0.50 -4.57 -28.31
C ARG A 62 0.24 -3.14 -27.81
N PRO A 63 -0.27 -2.98 -26.58
CA PRO A 63 -0.78 -1.70 -26.09
C PRO A 63 0.30 -0.64 -25.92
N ALA A 64 1.57 -1.05 -25.76
CA ALA A 64 2.70 -0.13 -25.62
C ALA A 64 3.30 0.34 -26.95
N GLY A 65 3.11 -0.38 -28.07
CA GLY A 65 3.83 -0.08 -29.31
C GLY A 65 5.34 0.16 -29.09
N ASP A 66 5.81 1.35 -29.45
CA ASP A 66 7.17 1.86 -29.22
C ASP A 66 7.33 2.71 -27.94
N ASP A 67 6.24 2.96 -27.22
CA ASP A 67 6.22 3.73 -25.97
C ASP A 67 6.76 2.92 -24.77
N SER A 68 6.87 3.61 -23.63
CA SER A 68 7.27 2.98 -22.37
C SER A 68 6.30 1.84 -21.99
N ARG A 69 6.84 0.64 -21.77
CA ARG A 69 6.05 -0.56 -21.42
C ARG A 69 5.60 -0.58 -19.96
N ARG A 70 6.29 0.15 -19.09
CA ARG A 70 6.07 0.14 -17.63
C ARG A 70 4.61 0.43 -17.22
N PRO A 71 3.92 1.48 -17.70
CA PRO A 71 2.53 1.74 -17.32
C PRO A 71 1.58 0.60 -17.75
N TYR A 72 1.80 0.01 -18.92
CA TYR A 72 1.01 -1.12 -19.40
C TYR A 72 1.26 -2.40 -18.61
N ILE A 73 2.48 -2.64 -18.11
CA ILE A 73 2.77 -3.76 -17.21
C ILE A 73 2.04 -3.59 -15.88
N ILE A 74 1.97 -2.37 -15.35
CA ILE A 74 1.24 -2.07 -14.12
C ILE A 74 -0.26 -2.33 -14.31
N ALA A 75 -0.81 -1.89 -15.44
CA ALA A 75 -2.21 -2.15 -15.81
C ALA A 75 -2.49 -3.65 -16.05
N ALA A 76 -1.62 -4.36 -16.76
CA ALA A 76 -1.76 -5.81 -16.96
C ALA A 76 -1.70 -6.58 -15.63
N LYS A 77 -0.91 -6.11 -14.65
CA LYS A 77 -0.91 -6.68 -13.30
C LYS A 77 -2.27 -6.53 -12.62
N LEU A 78 -3.00 -5.43 -12.83
CA LEU A 78 -4.37 -5.27 -12.33
C LEU A 78 -5.32 -6.30 -12.92
N LEU A 79 -5.19 -6.62 -14.22
CA LEU A 79 -5.99 -7.67 -14.85
C LEU A 79 -5.76 -9.05 -14.20
N PHE A 80 -4.53 -9.33 -13.78
CA PHE A 80 -4.20 -10.56 -13.04
C PHE A 80 -4.75 -10.55 -11.60
N LEU A 81 -4.70 -9.42 -10.92
CA LEU A 81 -5.17 -9.27 -9.54
C LEU A 81 -6.71 -9.26 -9.45
N LEU A 82 -7.36 -8.69 -10.45
CA LEU A 82 -8.80 -8.55 -10.59
C LEU A 82 -9.18 -9.11 -11.96
N PRO A 83 -9.29 -10.44 -12.10
CA PRO A 83 -9.71 -11.05 -13.34
C PRO A 83 -11.15 -10.65 -13.69
N ARG A 84 -11.40 -10.50 -14.98
CA ARG A 84 -12.74 -10.28 -15.53
C ARG A 84 -13.52 -11.60 -15.48
N GLU A 85 -14.78 -11.53 -15.05
CA GLU A 85 -15.67 -12.70 -15.05
C GLU A 85 -16.21 -12.96 -16.47
N LEU A 86 -16.56 -14.22 -16.80
CA LEU A 86 -17.01 -14.59 -18.16
C LEU A 86 -18.25 -13.82 -18.64
N GLU A 87 -19.20 -13.57 -17.74
CA GLU A 87 -20.47 -12.90 -18.06
C GLU A 87 -20.42 -11.37 -17.83
N GLU A 88 -19.28 -10.86 -17.33
CA GLU A 88 -19.14 -9.45 -17.01
C GLU A 88 -18.88 -8.63 -18.28
N THR A 89 -19.67 -7.57 -18.46
CA THR A 89 -19.43 -6.60 -19.52
C THR A 89 -18.16 -5.82 -19.22
N GLU A 90 -17.46 -5.36 -20.25
CA GLU A 90 -16.22 -4.62 -20.08
C GLU A 90 -16.41 -3.33 -19.26
N SER A 91 -17.52 -2.62 -19.47
CA SER A 91 -17.85 -1.42 -18.69
C SER A 91 -18.10 -1.74 -17.20
N ALA A 92 -18.75 -2.87 -16.90
CA ALA A 92 -18.93 -3.33 -15.53
C ALA A 92 -17.59 -3.70 -14.88
N TYR A 93 -16.71 -4.37 -15.64
CA TYR A 93 -15.35 -4.70 -15.22
C TYR A 93 -14.53 -3.44 -14.88
N LEU A 94 -14.44 -2.49 -15.80
CA LEU A 94 -13.70 -1.25 -15.59
C LEU A 94 -14.27 -0.43 -14.42
N ALA A 95 -15.59 -0.43 -14.22
CA ALA A 95 -16.22 0.22 -13.08
C ALA A 95 -15.92 -0.49 -11.75
N ARG A 96 -15.79 -1.82 -11.74
CA ARG A 96 -15.37 -2.61 -10.57
C ARG A 96 -13.90 -2.34 -10.24
N VAL A 97 -13.02 -2.32 -11.24
CA VAL A 97 -11.60 -2.00 -11.07
C VAL A 97 -11.40 -0.56 -10.59
N ARG A 98 -12.15 0.41 -11.15
CA ARG A 98 -12.12 1.80 -10.67
C ARG A 98 -12.44 1.89 -9.19
N ARG A 99 -13.53 1.26 -8.74
CA ARG A 99 -13.91 1.24 -7.33
C ARG A 99 -12.82 0.62 -6.45
N HIS A 100 -12.22 -0.48 -6.89
CA HIS A 100 -11.11 -1.09 -6.15
C HIS A 100 -9.89 -0.16 -6.01
N ILE A 101 -9.52 0.54 -7.10
CA ILE A 101 -8.43 1.52 -7.07
C ILE A 101 -8.79 2.68 -6.13
N GLU A 102 -10.01 3.21 -6.21
CA GLU A 102 -10.49 4.28 -5.31
C GLU A 102 -10.47 3.85 -3.84
N ASP A 103 -10.90 2.63 -3.53
CA ASP A 103 -10.89 2.11 -2.15
C ASP A 103 -9.48 1.83 -1.64
N THR A 104 -8.55 1.41 -2.51
CA THR A 104 -7.18 1.01 -2.12
C THR A 104 -6.22 2.19 -2.04
N CYS A 105 -6.44 3.21 -2.88
CA CYS A 105 -5.53 4.35 -3.02
C CYS A 105 -5.98 5.59 -2.20
N ARG A 106 -7.03 5.44 -1.38
CA ARG A 106 -7.54 6.47 -0.47
C ARG A 106 -6.84 6.41 0.88
#